data_AF-A0A6M0SG01-F1
#
_entry.id   AF-A0A6M0SG01-F1
#
_cell.length_a   1.000
_cell.length_b   1.000
_cell.length_c   1.000
_cell.angle_alpha   90.00
_cell.angle_beta   90.00
_cell.angle_gamma   90.00
#
_symmetry.space_group_name_H-M   'P 1'
#
loop_
_entity.id
_entity.type
_entity.pdbx_description
1 polymer ?
#
loop_
_entity_poly.entity_id
_entity_poly.type
_entity_poly.pdbx_seq_one_letter_code
_entity_poly.pdbx_strand_id
1 'polypeptide(L)'
;MTAVFAESIDLLLPQLSAALLEPNQVPGLKILASQMAPILRGGFECRLGDNSPQVDIQQCVISGNDEPALLKKYLAEPSLAINPLWNHIQTFLHHWSDPDSSLHDSIPEIWLEFDSDVSNPRLLPSLFFALPTHLSDPSQSFMQASQVLNSLLGSTWVPWQDSLKRCFTACPEGIFVSHIGVMLSRSVEALRVNVKRLQPELLVPYLQRIKWLGQTDEIESLMTKLATQMDRITVCLDVGQQVYPKLGFECIFLKQPQDEPGWANFLDTLVDQGCCTPAKRQAFLQWPGQTTPMTIPTHWPGELIKASLLRPQNCFTSLSRRVSHIKVVYHPHSPLEAKGYLWFAHEWLSPPSASKPSSISVSMD
;
A
#
# COMPACT_ATOMS: atom_id res chain seq x y z
N MET A 1 13.97 1.04 -20.09
CA MET A 1 13.91 0.74 -18.63
C MET A 1 12.48 0.48 -18.15
N THR A 2 11.48 1.26 -18.57
CA THR A 2 10.04 1.06 -18.24
C THR A 2 9.49 -0.35 -18.49
N ALA A 3 9.96 -1.02 -19.54
CA ALA A 3 9.47 -2.34 -19.92
C ALA A 3 9.57 -3.39 -18.80
N VAL A 4 10.51 -3.26 -17.86
CA VAL A 4 10.75 -4.29 -16.84
C VAL A 4 9.57 -4.46 -15.89
N PHE A 5 8.91 -3.37 -15.48
CA PHE A 5 7.73 -3.49 -14.60
C PHE A 5 6.57 -4.13 -15.34
N ALA A 6 6.23 -3.63 -16.53
CA ALA A 6 5.15 -4.19 -17.36
C ALA A 6 5.39 -5.66 -17.72
N GLU A 7 6.60 -6.01 -18.16
CA GLU A 7 6.99 -7.40 -18.42
C GLU A 7 6.92 -8.27 -17.16
N SER A 8 7.19 -7.71 -15.98
CA SER A 8 7.05 -8.44 -14.71
C SER A 8 5.59 -8.64 -14.31
N ILE A 9 4.70 -7.68 -14.60
CA ILE A 9 3.25 -7.84 -14.43
C ILE A 9 2.74 -9.00 -15.31
N ASP A 10 3.27 -9.17 -16.52
CA ASP A 10 2.92 -10.31 -17.39
C ASP A 10 3.26 -11.68 -16.78
N LEU A 11 4.22 -11.75 -15.85
CA LEU A 11 4.54 -12.98 -15.12
C LEU A 11 3.59 -13.25 -13.95
N LEU A 12 2.97 -12.19 -13.42
CA LEU A 12 2.08 -12.23 -12.26
C LEU A 12 0.62 -12.44 -12.66
N LEU A 13 0.21 -11.90 -13.81
CA LEU A 13 -1.16 -12.00 -14.33
C LEU A 13 -1.70 -13.44 -14.43
N PRO A 14 -0.94 -14.46 -14.90
CA PRO A 14 -1.42 -15.83 -14.92
C PRO A 14 -1.65 -16.43 -13.53
N GLN A 15 -1.05 -15.85 -12.49
CA GLN A 15 -1.21 -16.26 -11.10
C GLN A 15 -2.34 -15.50 -10.40
N LEU A 16 -2.81 -14.39 -10.99
CA LEU A 16 -3.94 -13.63 -10.49
C LEU A 16 -5.21 -14.22 -11.11
N SER A 17 -6.00 -14.93 -10.30
CA SER A 17 -7.21 -15.61 -10.77
C SER A 17 -8.18 -14.67 -11.48
N ALA A 18 -8.86 -15.19 -12.50
CA ALA A 18 -9.93 -14.49 -13.22
C ALA A 18 -11.10 -14.04 -12.32
N ALA A 19 -11.23 -14.63 -11.13
CA ALA A 19 -12.20 -14.18 -10.13
C ALA A 19 -11.85 -12.82 -9.50
N LEU A 20 -10.56 -12.48 -9.41
CA LEU A 20 -10.09 -11.21 -8.88
C LEU A 20 -9.89 -10.15 -9.97
N LEU A 21 -9.34 -10.56 -11.12
CA LEU A 21 -9.14 -9.70 -12.29
C LEU A 21 -9.80 -10.32 -13.50
N GLU A 22 -10.87 -9.68 -14.01
CA GLU A 22 -11.56 -10.22 -15.16
C GLU A 22 -10.68 -10.13 -16.43
N PRO A 23 -10.78 -11.10 -17.37
CA PRO A 23 -9.95 -11.12 -18.57
C PRO A 23 -10.06 -9.85 -19.45
N ASN A 24 -11.21 -9.19 -19.45
CA ASN A 24 -11.46 -7.92 -20.16
C ASN A 24 -10.70 -6.72 -19.57
N GLN A 25 -10.27 -6.78 -18.30
CA GLN A 25 -9.55 -5.71 -17.62
C GLN A 25 -8.02 -5.84 -17.75
N VAL A 26 -7.52 -7.03 -18.08
CA VAL A 26 -6.09 -7.32 -18.24
C VAL A 26 -5.40 -6.31 -19.18
N PRO A 27 -5.95 -5.94 -20.36
CA PRO A 27 -5.31 -4.96 -21.24
C PRO A 27 -5.14 -3.58 -20.59
N GLY A 28 -6.15 -3.11 -19.84
CA GLY A 28 -6.08 -1.83 -19.13
C GLY A 28 -5.00 -1.84 -18.04
N LEU A 29 -4.92 -2.95 -17.28
CA LEU A 29 -3.90 -3.12 -16.26
C LEU A 29 -2.48 -3.15 -16.85
N LYS A 30 -2.29 -3.79 -18.02
CA LYS A 30 -1.01 -3.78 -18.75
C LYS A 30 -0.62 -2.39 -19.25
N ILE A 31 -1.59 -1.63 -19.78
CA ILE A 31 -1.36 -0.24 -20.21
C ILE A 31 -0.90 0.58 -19.01
N LEU A 32 -1.59 0.48 -17.87
CA LEU A 32 -1.21 1.17 -16.64
C LEU A 32 0.21 0.77 -16.19
N ALA A 33 0.51 -0.53 -16.13
CA ALA A 33 1.84 -1.02 -15.76
C ALA A 33 2.96 -0.51 -16.69
N SER A 34 2.67 -0.28 -17.98
CA SER A 34 3.65 0.28 -18.93
C SER A 34 4.04 1.73 -18.64
N GLN A 35 3.26 2.42 -17.81
CA GLN A 35 3.41 3.81 -17.41
C GLN A 35 3.92 3.95 -15.96
N MET A 36 4.46 2.88 -15.38
CA MET A 36 5.02 2.87 -14.03
C MET A 36 6.54 2.78 -14.07
N ALA A 37 7.18 3.20 -12.97
CA ALA A 37 8.63 3.14 -12.83
C ALA A 37 9.10 1.69 -12.85
N PRO A 38 10.35 1.40 -13.27
CA PRO A 38 10.90 0.04 -13.33
C PRO A 38 11.32 -0.50 -11.95
N ILE A 39 10.46 -0.34 -10.94
CA ILE A 39 10.67 -0.77 -9.56
C ILE A 39 9.77 -1.96 -9.28
N LEU A 40 10.39 -3.13 -9.09
CA LEU A 40 9.70 -4.41 -8.99
C LEU A 40 9.28 -4.73 -7.56
N ARG A 41 8.53 -3.82 -6.96
CA ARG A 41 7.92 -3.98 -5.64
C ARG A 41 6.57 -3.29 -5.65
N GLY A 42 5.52 -4.00 -5.30
CA GLY A 42 4.18 -3.46 -5.44
C GLY A 42 3.10 -4.39 -4.97
N GLY A 43 1.89 -4.13 -5.44
CA GLY A 43 0.74 -4.95 -5.14
C GLY A 43 -0.46 -4.69 -6.02
N PHE A 44 -1.49 -5.50 -5.81
CA PHE A 44 -2.82 -5.34 -6.38
C PHE A 44 -3.82 -5.09 -5.24
N GLU A 45 -4.66 -4.06 -5.39
CA GLU A 45 -5.85 -3.87 -4.57
C GLU A 45 -7.05 -4.46 -5.33
N CYS A 46 -7.65 -5.53 -4.81
CA CYS A 46 -8.80 -6.18 -5.42
C CYS A 46 -10.06 -5.94 -4.59
N ARG A 47 -11.17 -5.54 -5.22
CA ARG A 47 -12.48 -5.51 -4.54
C ARG A 47 -13.00 -6.92 -4.35
N LEU A 48 -13.38 -7.27 -3.12
CA LEU A 48 -13.77 -8.64 -2.78
C LEU A 48 -15.26 -8.93 -2.98
N GLY A 49 -16.13 -7.91 -2.97
CA GLY A 49 -17.57 -8.07 -3.21
C GLY A 49 -17.94 -8.30 -4.69
N ASP A 50 -19.18 -8.71 -4.95
CA ASP A 50 -19.68 -9.10 -6.29
C ASP A 50 -19.73 -7.94 -7.30
N ASN A 51 -19.92 -6.69 -6.85
CA ASN A 51 -20.31 -5.58 -7.74
C ASN A 51 -19.16 -4.71 -8.27
N SER A 52 -17.90 -5.16 -8.13
CA SER A 52 -16.77 -4.39 -8.66
C SER A 52 -15.63 -5.33 -9.04
N PRO A 53 -15.33 -5.46 -10.33
CA PRO A 53 -14.16 -6.20 -10.78
C PRO A 53 -12.88 -5.34 -10.73
N GLN A 54 -12.94 -4.10 -10.25
CA GLN A 54 -11.80 -3.18 -10.27
C GLN A 54 -10.59 -3.74 -9.51
N VAL A 55 -9.42 -3.68 -10.17
CA VAL A 55 -8.12 -4.04 -9.59
C VAL A 55 -7.14 -2.91 -9.81
N ASP A 56 -6.72 -2.27 -8.73
CA ASP A 56 -5.77 -1.16 -8.78
C ASP A 56 -4.33 -1.68 -8.59
N ILE A 57 -3.34 -0.97 -9.14
CA ILE A 57 -1.91 -1.32 -9.01
C ILE A 57 -1.25 -0.39 -8.02
N GLN A 58 -0.44 -0.95 -7.12
CA GLN A 58 0.39 -0.21 -6.20
C GLN A 58 1.87 -0.47 -6.48
N GLN A 59 2.71 0.54 -6.30
CA GLN A 59 4.17 0.41 -6.37
C GLN A 59 4.79 0.99 -5.10
N CYS A 60 5.65 0.20 -4.48
CA CYS A 60 6.39 0.61 -3.29
C CYS A 60 7.81 0.97 -3.67
N VAL A 61 8.30 2.08 -3.14
CA VAL A 61 9.67 2.55 -3.29
C VAL A 61 10.24 2.68 -1.89
N ILE A 62 11.33 1.98 -1.63
CA ILE A 62 12.01 2.01 -0.33
C ILE A 62 13.21 2.96 -0.37
N SER A 63 13.54 3.58 0.75
CA SER A 63 14.77 4.38 0.88
C SER A 63 15.99 3.47 1.07
N GLY A 64 17.18 4.07 1.08
CA GLY A 64 18.45 3.37 1.34
C GLY A 64 18.95 2.46 0.20
N ASN A 65 18.35 2.54 -0.98
CA ASN A 65 18.83 1.88 -2.20
C ASN A 65 18.67 2.80 -3.43
N ASP A 66 18.86 2.26 -4.63
CA ASP A 66 18.79 3.05 -5.88
C ASP A 66 17.35 3.37 -6.33
N GLU A 67 16.31 2.84 -5.68
CA GLU A 67 14.91 2.98 -6.12
C GLU A 67 14.40 4.44 -6.13
N PRO A 68 14.67 5.30 -5.11
CA PRO A 68 14.27 6.71 -5.16
C PRO A 68 14.92 7.45 -6.34
N ALA A 69 16.19 7.17 -6.64
CA ALA A 69 16.89 7.75 -7.78
C ALA A 69 16.34 7.24 -9.12
N LEU A 70 15.98 5.96 -9.20
CA LEU A 70 15.30 5.37 -10.37
C LEU A 70 13.93 6.00 -10.61
N LEU A 71 13.12 6.19 -9.57
CA LEU A 71 11.83 6.85 -9.67
C LEU A 71 12.01 8.32 -10.10
N LYS A 72 12.95 9.06 -9.50
CA LYS A 72 13.26 10.45 -9.88
C LYS A 72 13.66 10.56 -11.34
N LYS A 73 14.54 9.67 -11.82
CA LYS A 73 14.95 9.61 -13.23
C LYS A 73 13.77 9.29 -14.14
N TYR A 74 12.93 8.33 -13.75
CA TYR A 74 11.75 7.95 -14.52
C TYR A 74 10.78 9.12 -14.70
N LEU A 75 10.47 9.84 -13.62
CA LEU A 75 9.56 10.99 -13.68
C LEU A 75 10.15 12.20 -14.41
N ALA A 76 11.47 12.27 -14.60
CA ALA A 76 12.12 13.33 -15.37
C ALA A 76 12.03 13.12 -16.90
N GLU A 77 11.49 11.98 -17.36
CA GLU A 77 11.30 11.71 -18.78
C GLU A 77 10.29 12.72 -19.40
N PRO A 78 10.57 13.29 -20.59
CA PRO A 78 9.74 14.35 -21.18
C PRO A 78 8.27 13.99 -21.38
N SER A 79 7.97 12.69 -21.57
CA SER A 79 6.62 12.17 -21.74
C SER A 79 5.74 12.30 -20.48
N LEU A 80 6.34 12.41 -19.30
CA LEU A 80 5.65 12.53 -18.01
C LEU A 80 5.70 13.95 -17.42
N ALA A 81 6.68 14.75 -17.84
CA ALA A 81 6.93 16.11 -17.36
C ALA A 81 5.81 17.13 -17.67
N ILE A 82 4.79 16.75 -18.44
CA ILE A 82 3.72 17.66 -18.91
C ILE A 82 2.69 17.95 -17.80
N ASN A 83 2.57 17.13 -16.75
CA ASN A 83 1.58 17.33 -15.69
C ASN A 83 2.18 18.08 -14.48
N PRO A 84 1.71 19.29 -14.15
CA PRO A 84 2.22 20.07 -13.02
C PRO A 84 2.13 19.35 -11.66
N LEU A 85 1.22 18.38 -11.50
CA LEU A 85 1.11 17.61 -10.26
C LEU A 85 2.27 16.62 -10.08
N TRP A 86 2.90 16.14 -11.17
CA TRP A 86 4.15 15.40 -11.09
C TRP A 86 5.30 16.29 -10.60
N ASN A 87 5.26 17.61 -10.81
CA ASN A 87 6.29 18.52 -10.31
C ASN A 87 6.38 18.48 -8.79
N HIS A 88 5.25 18.40 -8.09
CA HIS A 88 5.28 18.30 -6.62
C HIS A 88 5.91 17.00 -6.13
N ILE A 89 5.60 15.88 -6.81
CA ILE A 89 6.25 14.59 -6.54
C ILE A 89 7.74 14.70 -6.85
N GLN A 90 8.13 15.32 -7.97
CA GLN A 90 9.54 15.56 -8.31
C GLN A 90 10.26 16.44 -7.27
N THR A 91 9.61 17.48 -6.74
CA THR A 91 10.18 18.32 -5.67
C THR A 91 10.41 17.49 -4.40
N PHE A 92 9.43 16.69 -3.99
CA PHE A 92 9.60 15.77 -2.87
C PHE A 92 10.72 14.77 -3.12
N LEU A 93 10.75 14.11 -4.29
CA LEU A 93 11.79 13.15 -4.64
C LEU A 93 13.17 13.80 -4.70
N HIS A 94 13.27 15.08 -5.10
CA HIS A 94 14.53 15.79 -5.08
C HIS A 94 15.12 15.81 -3.68
N HIS A 95 14.34 16.23 -2.69
CA HIS A 95 14.75 16.22 -1.28
C HIS A 95 14.94 14.80 -0.74
N TRP A 96 14.03 13.86 -1.01
CA TRP A 96 14.12 12.50 -0.47
C TRP A 96 15.32 11.70 -1.02
N SER A 97 15.67 11.92 -2.30
CA SER A 97 16.84 11.28 -2.93
C SER A 97 18.18 11.90 -2.56
N ASP A 98 18.19 13.05 -1.88
CA ASP A 98 19.40 13.82 -1.56
C ASP A 98 19.93 13.42 -0.18
N PRO A 99 21.13 12.79 -0.07
CA PRO A 99 21.69 12.37 1.20
C PRO A 99 21.87 13.49 2.24
N ASP A 100 21.97 14.75 1.79
CA ASP A 100 22.12 15.90 2.68
C ASP A 100 20.76 16.43 3.21
N SER A 101 19.64 15.90 2.70
CA SER A 101 18.30 16.30 3.13
C SER A 101 17.85 15.55 4.39
N SER A 102 17.18 16.25 5.30
CA SER A 102 16.53 15.62 6.46
C SER A 102 15.41 14.64 6.08
N LEU A 103 14.91 14.69 4.84
CA LEU A 103 13.90 13.75 4.36
C LEU A 103 14.49 12.38 3.99
N HIS A 104 15.77 12.32 3.62
CA HIS A 104 16.43 11.12 3.11
C HIS A 104 16.32 9.92 4.07
N ASP A 105 16.75 10.12 5.31
CA ASP A 105 16.78 9.07 6.33
C ASP A 105 15.45 8.92 7.07
N SER A 106 14.56 9.91 6.93
CA SER A 106 13.40 10.01 7.79
C SER A 106 12.15 9.38 7.19
N ILE A 107 12.08 9.23 5.87
CA ILE A 107 10.99 8.54 5.16
C ILE A 107 11.50 7.18 4.65
N PRO A 108 11.09 6.06 5.29
CA PRO A 108 11.63 4.74 4.94
C PRO A 108 11.06 4.19 3.63
N GLU A 109 9.83 4.56 3.29
CA GLU A 109 9.17 4.11 2.06
C GLU A 109 8.05 5.06 1.62
N ILE A 110 7.73 4.99 0.34
CA ILE A 110 6.50 5.53 -0.23
C ILE A 110 5.74 4.46 -1.01
N TRP A 111 4.42 4.61 -1.08
CA TRP A 111 3.55 3.83 -1.95
C TRP A 111 2.87 4.75 -2.95
N LEU A 112 2.88 4.36 -4.23
CA LEU A 112 2.15 5.00 -5.31
C LEU A 112 1.00 4.07 -5.71
N GLU A 113 -0.24 4.49 -5.49
CA GLU A 113 -1.44 3.72 -5.83
C GLU A 113 -2.11 4.30 -7.07
N PHE A 114 -2.29 3.48 -8.09
CA PHE A 114 -2.86 3.87 -9.37
C PHE A 114 -4.20 3.20 -9.57
N ASP A 115 -5.24 4.02 -9.68
CA ASP A 115 -6.59 3.57 -10.01
C ASP A 115 -6.60 3.02 -11.45
N SER A 116 -7.16 1.83 -11.65
CA SER A 116 -7.28 1.19 -12.97
C SER A 116 -8.40 1.77 -13.85
N ASP A 117 -9.05 2.84 -13.38
CA ASP A 117 -10.11 3.52 -14.11
C ASP A 117 -9.55 4.25 -15.34
N VAL A 118 -9.73 3.61 -16.51
CA VAL A 118 -9.35 4.13 -17.83
C VAL A 118 -10.03 5.44 -18.21
N SER A 119 -11.09 5.85 -17.49
CA SER A 119 -11.74 7.14 -17.70
C SER A 119 -10.96 8.31 -17.09
N ASN A 120 -9.95 8.05 -16.26
CA ASN A 120 -9.08 9.08 -15.71
C ASN A 120 -7.90 9.35 -16.67
N PRO A 121 -7.89 10.47 -17.42
CA PRO A 121 -6.79 10.80 -18.34
C PRO A 121 -5.49 11.18 -17.60
N ARG A 122 -5.54 11.35 -16.28
CA ARG A 122 -4.40 11.72 -15.44
C ARG A 122 -3.98 10.50 -14.63
N LEU A 123 -2.89 9.85 -15.05
CA LEU A 123 -2.20 8.75 -14.36
C LEU A 123 -1.49 9.23 -13.09
N LEU A 124 -2.15 10.04 -12.27
CA LEU A 124 -1.60 10.49 -11.01
C LEU A 124 -1.86 9.42 -9.97
N PRO A 125 -0.84 9.03 -9.18
CA PRO A 125 -1.04 8.10 -8.10
C PRO A 125 -1.60 8.81 -6.86
N SER A 126 -2.34 8.09 -6.03
CA SER A 126 -2.34 8.43 -4.60
C SER A 126 -0.96 8.11 -4.03
N LEU A 127 -0.33 9.06 -3.33
CA LEU A 127 1.01 8.89 -2.76
C LEU A 127 0.91 8.76 -1.24
N PHE A 128 1.36 7.64 -0.70
CA PHE A 128 1.50 7.43 0.73
C PHE A 128 2.96 7.47 1.12
N PHE A 129 3.29 8.16 2.20
CA PHE A 129 4.63 8.13 2.79
C PHE A 129 4.56 7.59 4.20
N ALA A 130 5.51 6.70 4.51
CA ALA A 130 5.69 6.17 5.85
C ALA A 130 6.35 7.21 6.75
N LEU A 131 5.97 7.20 8.02
CA LEU A 131 6.61 7.97 9.08
C LEU A 131 7.47 7.05 9.96
N PRO A 132 8.59 7.55 10.47
CA PRO A 132 9.50 6.75 11.25
C PRO A 132 8.88 6.39 12.60
N THR A 133 8.97 5.12 12.96
CA THR A 133 8.37 4.56 14.19
C THR A 133 9.21 4.81 15.45
N HIS A 134 10.46 5.26 15.30
CA HIS A 134 11.36 5.55 16.41
C HIS A 134 11.09 6.91 17.07
N LEU A 135 10.32 7.79 16.42
CA LEU A 135 9.92 9.07 17.01
C LEU A 135 8.81 8.83 18.03
N SER A 136 9.15 8.96 19.31
CA SER A 136 8.18 8.81 20.41
C SER A 136 7.35 10.07 20.66
N ASP A 137 7.79 11.25 20.17
CA ASP A 137 7.08 12.52 20.36
C ASP A 137 6.15 12.80 19.18
N PRO A 138 4.81 12.83 19.38
CA PRO A 138 3.84 13.14 18.34
C PRO A 138 4.09 14.50 17.65
N SER A 139 4.68 15.46 18.35
CA SER A 139 5.01 16.78 17.79
C SER A 139 6.10 16.67 16.73
N GLN A 140 7.11 15.83 16.95
CA GLN A 140 8.19 15.58 15.99
C GLN A 140 7.67 14.85 14.76
N SER A 141 6.88 13.80 14.94
CA SER A 141 6.25 13.08 13.83
C SER A 141 5.34 14.00 13.00
N PHE A 142 4.58 14.89 13.65
CA PHE A 142 3.77 15.89 12.96
C PHE A 142 4.61 16.92 12.18
N MET A 143 5.71 17.41 12.76
CA MET A 143 6.62 18.33 12.06
C MET A 143 7.21 17.69 10.81
N GLN A 144 7.62 16.43 10.90
CA GLN A 144 8.15 15.69 9.76
C GLN A 144 7.09 15.45 8.69
N ALA A 145 5.88 15.02 9.08
CA ALA A 145 4.75 14.94 8.17
C ALA A 145 4.48 16.27 7.46
N SER A 146 4.54 17.38 8.20
CA SER A 146 4.34 18.72 7.66
C SER A 146 5.41 19.11 6.63
N GLN A 147 6.67 18.72 6.84
CA GLN A 147 7.76 18.95 5.87
C GLN A 147 7.48 18.22 4.54
N VAL A 148 7.07 16.96 4.60
CA VAL A 148 6.72 16.18 3.40
C VAL A 148 5.49 16.78 2.70
N LEU A 149 4.44 17.12 3.46
CA LEU A 149 3.22 17.71 2.92
C LEU A 149 3.48 19.09 2.29
N ASN A 150 4.34 19.91 2.88
CA ASN A 150 4.77 21.18 2.27
C ASN A 150 5.48 20.95 0.93
N SER A 151 6.30 19.91 0.82
CA SER A 151 6.97 19.57 -0.43
C SER A 151 6.00 19.02 -1.50
N LEU A 152 4.98 18.25 -1.09
CA LEU A 152 4.02 17.60 -2.01
C LEU A 152 2.83 18.48 -2.39
N LEU A 153 2.41 19.39 -1.53
CA LEU A 153 1.14 20.13 -1.67
C LEU A 153 1.32 21.65 -1.50
N GLY A 154 2.49 22.13 -1.10
CA GLY A 154 2.70 23.53 -0.76
C GLY A 154 1.75 23.99 0.33
N SER A 155 1.06 25.12 0.12
CA SER A 155 0.07 25.66 1.06
C SER A 155 -1.31 25.00 0.95
N THR A 156 -1.54 24.09 -0.01
CA THR A 156 -2.87 23.52 -0.27
C THR A 156 -3.42 22.70 0.90
N TRP A 157 -2.55 22.08 1.70
CA TRP A 157 -2.96 21.25 2.84
C TRP A 157 -3.16 22.03 4.15
N VAL A 158 -2.80 23.32 4.19
CA VAL A 158 -2.92 24.18 5.39
C VAL A 158 -4.32 24.15 6.02
N PRO A 159 -5.44 24.12 5.26
CA PRO A 159 -6.78 24.00 5.85
C PRO A 159 -7.00 22.74 6.70
N TRP A 160 -6.16 21.71 6.53
CA TRP A 160 -6.26 20.43 7.24
C TRP A 160 -5.25 20.29 8.39
N GLN A 161 -4.37 21.28 8.56
CA GLN A 161 -3.22 21.22 9.45
C GLN A 161 -3.63 20.95 10.91
N ASP A 162 -4.64 21.66 11.41
CA ASP A 162 -5.10 21.47 12.80
C ASP A 162 -5.75 20.10 13.02
N SER A 163 -6.49 19.60 12.03
CA SER A 163 -7.12 18.27 12.08
C SER A 163 -6.09 17.16 12.03
N LEU A 164 -5.07 17.32 11.18
CA LEU A 164 -3.93 16.40 11.14
C LEU A 164 -3.17 16.44 12.46
N LYS A 165 -2.83 17.61 12.98
CA LYS A 165 -2.13 17.76 14.26
C LYS A 165 -2.87 17.07 15.40
N ARG A 166 -4.21 17.20 15.44
CA ARG A 166 -5.04 16.49 16.42
C ARG A 166 -4.87 14.98 16.34
N CYS A 167 -4.80 14.39 15.14
CA CYS A 167 -4.57 12.94 14.97
C CYS A 167 -3.26 12.49 15.63
N PHE A 168 -2.17 13.23 15.43
CA PHE A 168 -0.89 12.95 16.12
C PHE A 168 -1.02 13.10 17.63
N THR A 169 -1.50 14.24 18.12
CA THR A 169 -1.55 14.54 19.56
C THR A 169 -2.54 13.66 20.34
N ALA A 170 -3.54 13.08 19.66
CA ALA A 170 -4.53 12.22 20.29
C ALA A 170 -4.05 10.78 20.50
N CYS A 171 -2.97 10.38 19.80
CA CYS A 171 -2.39 9.04 19.91
C CYS A 171 -1.93 8.77 21.36
N PRO A 172 -2.47 7.73 22.02
CA PRO A 172 -1.94 7.27 23.31
C PRO A 172 -0.52 6.71 23.18
N GLU A 173 0.13 6.44 24.33
CA GLU A 173 1.45 5.81 24.35
C GLU A 173 1.46 4.48 23.57
N GLY A 174 2.49 4.29 22.73
CA GLY A 174 2.64 3.09 21.89
C GLY A 174 1.78 3.07 20.62
N ILE A 175 0.86 4.01 20.45
CA ILE A 175 0.04 4.22 19.24
C ILE A 175 0.64 5.36 18.43
N PHE A 176 0.65 5.25 17.11
CA PHE A 176 1.24 6.27 16.25
C PHE A 176 0.59 6.32 14.88
N VAL A 177 0.70 7.48 14.23
CA VAL A 177 0.41 7.66 12.81
C VAL A 177 1.57 7.09 12.02
N SER A 178 1.32 6.01 11.30
CA SER A 178 2.34 5.27 10.53
C SER A 178 2.52 5.78 9.12
N HIS A 179 1.43 6.20 8.47
CA HIS A 179 1.45 6.64 7.07
C HIS A 179 0.47 7.79 6.87
N ILE A 180 0.82 8.67 5.93
CA ILE A 180 -0.08 9.68 5.39
C ILE A 180 -0.17 9.51 3.88
N GLY A 181 -1.38 9.42 3.36
CA GLY A 181 -1.71 9.37 1.95
C GLY A 181 -2.22 10.71 1.43
N VAL A 182 -1.68 11.13 0.30
CA VAL A 182 -2.11 12.27 -0.51
C VAL A 182 -2.84 11.73 -1.74
N MET A 183 -4.15 11.94 -1.81
CA MET A 183 -5.03 11.32 -2.81
C MET A 183 -5.02 12.07 -4.16
N LEU A 184 -3.85 12.25 -4.79
CA LEU A 184 -3.70 13.11 -6.00
C LEU A 184 -4.53 12.63 -7.20
N SER A 185 -4.93 11.35 -7.23
CA SER A 185 -5.77 10.78 -8.28
C SER A 185 -7.25 11.17 -8.17
N ARG A 186 -7.68 11.73 -7.02
CA ARG A 186 -9.09 11.94 -6.66
C ARG A 186 -9.36 13.38 -6.24
N SER A 187 -10.60 13.83 -6.41
CA SER A 187 -11.06 15.17 -5.99
C SER A 187 -11.37 15.27 -4.49
N VAL A 188 -10.80 14.39 -3.66
CA VAL A 188 -11.08 14.37 -2.22
C VAL A 188 -10.17 15.38 -1.51
N GLU A 189 -10.77 16.33 -0.82
CA GLU A 189 -10.06 17.35 -0.03
C GLU A 189 -9.69 16.83 1.37
N ALA A 190 -8.93 15.72 1.41
CA ALA A 190 -8.47 15.11 2.64
C ALA A 190 -7.16 14.35 2.47
N LEU A 191 -6.43 14.20 3.58
CA LEU A 191 -5.31 13.29 3.73
C LEU A 191 -5.79 11.96 4.28
N ARG A 192 -5.29 10.84 3.76
CA ARG A 192 -5.49 9.53 4.39
C ARG A 192 -4.50 9.37 5.54
N VAL A 193 -4.96 9.15 6.75
CA VAL A 193 -4.13 8.96 7.95
C VAL A 193 -4.28 7.54 8.46
N ASN A 194 -3.16 6.82 8.57
CA ASN A 194 -3.13 5.42 9.02
C ASN A 194 -2.53 5.33 10.42
N VAL A 195 -3.36 4.97 11.40
CA VAL A 195 -3.01 4.86 12.83
C VAL A 195 -2.81 3.40 13.18
N LYS A 196 -1.64 3.05 13.73
CA LYS A 196 -1.28 1.67 14.08
C LYS A 196 -1.32 1.43 15.58
N ARG A 197 -1.50 0.15 15.93
CA ARG A 197 -1.53 -0.37 17.31
C ARG A 197 -2.68 0.17 18.17
N LEU A 198 -3.65 0.85 17.57
CA LEU A 198 -4.86 1.26 18.26
C LEU A 198 -5.62 0.00 18.69
N GLN A 199 -5.90 -0.13 19.98
CA GLN A 199 -6.67 -1.24 20.55
C GLN A 199 -8.17 -0.91 20.57
N PRO A 200 -9.06 -1.91 20.57
CA PRO A 200 -10.51 -1.68 20.54
C PRO A 200 -11.00 -0.70 21.62
N GLU A 201 -10.54 -0.87 22.86
CA GLU A 201 -10.90 -0.04 24.01
C GLU A 201 -10.39 1.41 23.91
N LEU A 202 -9.42 1.67 23.02
CA LEU A 202 -8.86 3.00 22.78
C LEU A 202 -9.44 3.66 21.52
N LEU A 203 -10.21 2.94 20.69
CA LEU A 203 -10.77 3.47 19.45
C LEU A 203 -11.70 4.65 19.71
N VAL A 204 -12.74 4.45 20.52
CA VAL A 204 -13.76 5.47 20.77
C VAL A 204 -13.15 6.72 21.45
N PRO A 205 -12.34 6.58 22.52
CA PRO A 205 -11.61 7.72 23.10
C PRO A 205 -10.76 8.48 22.08
N TYR A 206 -10.07 7.77 21.17
CA TYR A 206 -9.25 8.39 20.14
C TYR A 206 -10.10 9.15 19.12
N LEU A 207 -11.18 8.55 18.60
CA LEU A 207 -12.11 9.18 17.65
C LEU A 207 -12.74 10.46 18.23
N GLN A 208 -13.12 10.44 19.51
CA GLN A 208 -13.65 11.62 20.20
C GLN A 208 -12.61 12.76 20.29
N ARG A 209 -11.35 12.44 20.63
CA ARG A 209 -10.26 13.43 20.72
C ARG A 209 -9.94 14.11 19.39
N ILE A 210 -10.01 13.37 18.29
CA ILE A 210 -9.80 13.94 16.95
C ILE A 210 -11.04 14.67 16.40
N LYS A 211 -12.15 14.66 17.16
CA LYS A 211 -13.45 15.25 16.81
C LYS A 211 -14.11 14.58 15.61
N TRP A 212 -14.01 13.25 15.53
CA TRP A 212 -14.80 12.48 14.58
C TRP A 212 -16.28 12.51 14.97
N LEU A 213 -17.16 12.78 14.00
CA LEU A 213 -18.57 13.12 14.24
C LEU A 213 -19.54 11.93 14.04
N GLY A 214 -19.04 10.74 13.75
CA GLY A 214 -19.88 9.56 13.52
C GLY A 214 -20.33 8.90 14.83
N GLN A 215 -21.29 7.98 14.70
CA GLN A 215 -21.75 7.14 15.81
C GLN A 215 -20.70 6.07 16.14
N THR A 216 -20.48 5.82 17.43
CA THR A 216 -19.37 5.00 17.91
C THR A 216 -19.74 3.55 18.18
N ASP A 217 -21.02 3.24 18.44
CA ASP A 217 -21.44 1.90 18.89
C ASP A 217 -21.16 0.82 17.82
N GLU A 218 -21.49 1.12 16.56
CA GLU A 218 -21.27 0.20 15.44
C GLU A 218 -19.77 -0.02 15.19
N ILE A 219 -18.96 1.02 15.33
CA ILE A 219 -17.53 0.94 15.03
C ILE A 219 -16.74 0.25 16.14
N GLU A 220 -17.12 0.48 17.40
CA GLU A 220 -16.55 -0.21 18.55
C GLU A 220 -16.82 -1.71 18.47
N SER A 221 -18.07 -2.08 18.15
CA SER A 221 -18.46 -3.48 17.94
C SER A 221 -17.69 -4.11 16.77
N LEU A 222 -17.56 -3.40 15.65
CA LEU A 222 -16.79 -3.86 14.50
C LEU A 222 -15.31 -4.09 14.86
N MET A 223 -14.65 -3.09 15.45
CA MET A 223 -13.22 -3.21 15.77
C MET A 223 -12.97 -4.30 16.82
N THR A 224 -13.85 -4.46 17.81
CA THR A 224 -13.77 -5.55 18.79
C THR A 224 -13.86 -6.90 18.10
N LYS A 225 -14.81 -7.08 17.17
CA LYS A 225 -14.96 -8.33 16.41
C LYS A 225 -13.76 -8.63 15.50
N LEU A 226 -13.13 -7.60 14.92
CA LEU A 226 -11.95 -7.77 14.09
C LEU A 226 -10.71 -8.12 14.95
N ALA A 227 -10.54 -7.45 16.09
CA ALA A 227 -9.37 -7.63 16.96
C ALA A 227 -9.29 -9.02 17.61
N THR A 228 -10.39 -9.76 17.72
CA THR A 228 -10.37 -11.15 18.22
C THR A 228 -9.81 -12.15 17.20
N GLN A 229 -9.68 -11.75 15.93
CA GLN A 229 -9.27 -12.64 14.84
C GLN A 229 -7.94 -12.23 14.21
N MET A 230 -7.56 -10.95 14.29
CA MET A 230 -6.40 -10.40 13.59
C MET A 230 -5.21 -10.20 14.52
N ASP A 231 -3.99 -10.41 14.02
CA ASP A 231 -2.78 -10.10 14.77
C ASP A 231 -2.57 -8.59 14.91
N ARG A 232 -2.92 -7.82 13.87
CA ARG A 232 -2.79 -6.36 13.84
C ARG A 232 -3.96 -5.73 13.09
N ILE A 233 -4.32 -4.52 13.52
CA ILE A 233 -5.26 -3.65 12.83
C ILE A 233 -4.64 -2.25 12.68
N THR A 234 -4.67 -1.72 11.46
CA THR A 234 -4.43 -0.30 11.18
C THR A 234 -5.77 0.40 10.96
N VAL A 235 -6.00 1.52 11.64
CA VAL A 235 -7.19 2.35 11.43
C VAL A 235 -6.88 3.46 10.43
N CYS A 236 -7.68 3.55 9.38
CA CYS A 236 -7.54 4.48 8.28
C CYS A 236 -8.62 5.56 8.34
N LEU A 237 -8.21 6.82 8.35
CA LEU A 237 -9.07 8.00 8.44
C LEU A 237 -8.86 8.89 7.22
N ASP A 238 -9.92 9.52 6.70
CA ASP A 238 -9.77 10.65 5.79
C ASP A 238 -9.87 11.96 6.60
N VAL A 239 -8.82 12.77 6.58
CA VAL A 239 -8.66 13.99 7.40
C VAL A 239 -8.59 15.21 6.50
N GLY A 240 -9.70 15.94 6.43
CA GLY A 240 -9.77 17.27 5.80
C GLY A 240 -9.84 18.37 6.87
N GLN A 241 -10.60 19.44 6.59
CA GLN A 241 -10.92 20.45 7.62
C GLN A 241 -11.62 19.82 8.83
N GLN A 242 -12.37 18.75 8.59
CA GLN A 242 -12.91 17.83 9.59
C GLN A 242 -12.47 16.39 9.27
N VAL A 243 -12.53 15.50 10.26
CA VAL A 243 -12.31 14.07 10.03
C VAL A 243 -13.58 13.50 9.40
N TYR A 244 -13.44 12.86 8.25
CA TYR A 244 -14.57 12.36 7.48
C TYR A 244 -15.16 11.08 8.11
N PRO A 245 -16.45 10.78 7.87
CA PRO A 245 -17.14 9.69 8.58
C PRO A 245 -16.68 8.28 8.20
N LYS A 246 -16.07 8.08 7.02
CA LYS A 246 -15.62 6.76 6.57
C LYS A 246 -14.38 6.31 7.34
N LEU A 247 -14.38 5.07 7.79
CA LEU A 247 -13.26 4.41 8.47
C LEU A 247 -12.83 3.16 7.71
N GLY A 248 -11.52 2.91 7.64
CA GLY A 248 -10.98 1.66 7.14
C GLY A 248 -10.22 0.91 8.23
N PHE A 249 -10.27 -0.41 8.19
CA PHE A 249 -9.54 -1.31 9.08
C PHE A 249 -8.70 -2.25 8.23
N GLU A 250 -7.39 -2.07 8.25
CA GLU A 250 -6.46 -2.99 7.60
C GLU A 250 -6.21 -4.16 8.55
N CYS A 251 -6.87 -5.27 8.27
CA CYS A 251 -6.84 -6.52 9.01
C CYS A 251 -5.65 -7.36 8.54
N ILE A 252 -4.68 -7.56 9.44
CA ILE A 252 -3.36 -8.14 9.12
C ILE A 252 -3.13 -9.38 9.98
N PHE A 253 -2.67 -10.45 9.31
CA PHE A 253 -2.03 -11.60 9.95
C PHE A 253 -0.53 -11.54 9.71
N LEU A 254 0.28 -11.94 10.70
CA LEU A 254 1.74 -11.96 10.62
C LEU A 254 2.29 -13.11 9.77
N LYS A 255 1.48 -14.16 9.60
CA LYS A 255 1.81 -15.35 8.81
C LYS A 255 0.96 -15.41 7.54
N GLN A 256 1.50 -16.05 6.51
CA GLN A 256 0.83 -16.21 5.23
C GLN A 256 -0.26 -17.30 5.31
N PRO A 257 -1.26 -17.31 4.40
CA PRO A 257 -2.37 -18.26 4.40
C PRO A 257 -2.02 -19.75 4.57
N GLN A 258 -0.86 -20.18 4.06
CA GLN A 258 -0.38 -21.56 4.21
C GLN A 258 -0.07 -21.95 5.67
N ASP A 259 0.32 -20.97 6.49
CA ASP A 259 0.79 -21.14 7.88
C ASP A 259 -0.17 -20.51 8.91
N GLU A 260 -1.29 -19.94 8.44
CA GLU A 260 -2.26 -19.21 9.25
C GLU A 260 -3.70 -19.46 8.77
N PRO A 261 -4.43 -20.40 9.39
CA PRO A 261 -5.80 -20.73 9.01
C PRO A 261 -6.79 -19.58 9.27
N GLY A 262 -6.43 -18.60 10.11
CA GLY A 262 -7.23 -17.40 10.37
C GLY A 262 -7.62 -16.63 9.10
N TRP A 263 -6.77 -16.64 8.06
CA TRP A 263 -7.12 -16.06 6.75
C TRP A 263 -8.39 -16.66 6.15
N ALA A 264 -8.48 -17.98 6.13
CA ALA A 264 -9.61 -18.70 5.53
C ALA A 264 -10.89 -18.43 6.32
N ASN A 265 -10.81 -18.54 7.66
CA ASN A 265 -11.94 -18.30 8.57
C ASN A 265 -12.48 -16.86 8.45
N PHE A 266 -11.58 -15.88 8.35
CA PHE A 266 -11.99 -14.49 8.21
C PHE A 266 -12.65 -14.22 6.85
N LEU A 267 -12.11 -14.78 5.77
CA LEU A 267 -12.75 -14.67 4.46
C LEU A 267 -14.10 -15.40 4.39
N ASP A 268 -14.26 -16.55 5.05
CA ASP A 268 -15.58 -17.21 5.20
C ASP A 268 -16.57 -16.26 5.88
N THR A 269 -16.15 -15.60 6.95
CA THR A 269 -16.96 -14.59 7.65
C THR A 269 -17.36 -13.41 6.74
N LEU A 270 -16.48 -12.99 5.82
CA LEU A 270 -16.79 -11.94 4.84
C LEU A 270 -17.70 -12.44 3.72
N VAL A 271 -17.61 -13.71 3.33
CA VAL A 271 -18.54 -14.35 2.38
C VAL A 271 -19.94 -14.41 2.97
N ASP A 272 -20.07 -14.86 4.22
CA ASP A 272 -21.35 -14.92 4.93
C ASP A 272 -22.01 -13.54 5.08
N GLN A 273 -21.21 -12.47 5.10
CA GLN A 273 -21.66 -11.08 5.17
C GLN A 273 -21.89 -10.44 3.79
N GLY A 274 -21.69 -11.16 2.69
CA GLY A 274 -21.81 -10.64 1.32
C GLY A 274 -20.73 -9.62 0.95
N CYS A 275 -19.67 -9.49 1.74
CA CYS A 275 -18.53 -8.59 1.51
C CYS A 275 -17.46 -9.23 0.63
N CYS A 276 -17.49 -10.56 0.47
CA CYS A 276 -16.58 -11.34 -0.35
C CYS A 276 -17.36 -12.40 -1.13
N THR A 277 -16.96 -12.69 -2.36
CA THR A 277 -17.53 -13.81 -3.12
C THR A 277 -16.76 -15.10 -2.82
N PRO A 278 -17.38 -16.29 -2.87
CA PRO A 278 -16.66 -17.56 -2.67
C PRO A 278 -15.47 -17.73 -3.64
N ALA A 279 -15.64 -17.29 -4.89
CA ALA A 279 -14.59 -17.35 -5.91
C ALA A 279 -13.42 -16.40 -5.59
N LYS A 280 -13.71 -15.17 -5.15
CA LYS A 280 -12.69 -14.19 -4.75
C LYS A 280 -11.96 -14.59 -3.48
N ARG A 281 -12.67 -15.19 -2.50
CA ARG A 281 -12.04 -15.83 -1.33
C ARG A 281 -11.01 -16.86 -1.76
N GLN A 282 -11.41 -17.83 -2.60
CA GLN A 282 -10.51 -18.90 -3.04
C GLN A 282 -9.31 -18.34 -3.78
N ALA A 283 -9.54 -17.41 -4.70
CA ALA A 283 -8.48 -16.75 -5.46
C ALA A 283 -7.48 -15.99 -4.58
N PHE A 284 -7.96 -15.27 -3.56
CA PHE A 284 -7.12 -14.54 -2.62
C PHE A 284 -6.19 -15.48 -1.83
N LEU A 285 -6.73 -16.61 -1.35
CA LEU A 285 -5.95 -17.62 -0.61
C LEU A 285 -4.92 -18.36 -1.48
N GLN A 286 -5.13 -18.40 -2.81
CA GLN A 286 -4.22 -19.03 -3.77
C GLN A 286 -3.09 -18.10 -4.24
N TRP A 287 -3.16 -16.81 -3.95
CA TRP A 287 -2.16 -15.83 -4.40
C TRP A 287 -0.73 -16.08 -3.90
N PRO A 288 -0.48 -16.41 -2.62
CA PRO A 288 0.88 -16.56 -2.10
C PRO A 288 1.68 -17.61 -2.87
N GLY A 289 2.97 -17.33 -3.08
CA GLY A 289 3.87 -18.25 -3.75
C GLY A 289 5.09 -17.55 -4.33
N GLN A 290 5.75 -18.23 -5.26
CA GLN A 290 6.90 -17.69 -5.98
C GLN A 290 6.68 -17.89 -7.47
N THR A 291 7.16 -16.92 -8.25
CA THR A 291 7.19 -16.96 -9.71
C THR A 291 8.65 -16.90 -10.14
N THR A 292 9.11 -17.94 -10.86
CA THR A 292 10.50 -18.09 -11.29
C THR A 292 10.53 -18.41 -12.79
N PRO A 293 11.69 -18.29 -13.47
CA PRO A 293 11.83 -18.71 -14.86
C PRO A 293 11.43 -20.18 -15.12
N MET A 294 11.44 -21.02 -14.09
CA MET A 294 11.10 -22.45 -14.20
C MET A 294 9.60 -22.73 -14.05
N THR A 295 8.84 -21.81 -13.44
CA THR A 295 7.44 -22.04 -13.07
C THR A 295 6.44 -21.35 -13.99
N ILE A 296 6.89 -20.57 -14.98
CA ILE A 296 6.02 -19.87 -15.92
C ILE A 296 6.34 -20.24 -17.37
N PRO A 297 5.32 -20.30 -18.25
CA PRO A 297 5.52 -20.55 -19.68
C PRO A 297 5.91 -19.30 -20.47
N THR A 298 5.81 -18.11 -19.87
CA THR A 298 6.08 -16.81 -20.51
C THR A 298 7.57 -16.46 -20.45
N HIS A 299 8.04 -15.65 -21.40
CA HIS A 299 9.40 -15.12 -21.40
C HIS A 299 9.71 -14.34 -20.13
N TRP A 300 10.85 -14.65 -19.52
CA TRP A 300 11.37 -13.88 -18.39
C TRP A 300 11.88 -12.51 -18.87
N PRO A 301 11.67 -11.40 -18.12
CA PRO A 301 12.04 -10.06 -18.53
C PRO A 301 13.52 -9.94 -18.89
N GLY A 302 13.82 -9.35 -20.04
CA GLY A 302 15.18 -9.31 -20.59
C GLY A 302 16.18 -8.60 -19.69
N GLU A 303 15.76 -7.52 -19.01
CA GLU A 303 16.61 -6.81 -18.05
C GLU A 303 16.89 -7.63 -16.78
N LEU A 304 15.95 -8.47 -16.34
CA LEU A 304 16.20 -9.39 -15.22
C LEU A 304 17.16 -10.51 -15.62
N ILE A 305 17.10 -10.98 -16.87
CA ILE A 305 18.09 -11.91 -17.41
C ILE A 305 19.48 -11.25 -17.41
N LYS A 306 19.60 -10.02 -17.96
CA LYS A 306 20.86 -9.27 -17.96
C LYS A 306 21.40 -9.04 -16.54
N ALA A 307 20.53 -8.63 -15.60
CA ALA A 307 20.89 -8.45 -14.20
C ALA A 307 21.38 -9.76 -13.56
N SER A 308 20.80 -10.91 -13.94
CA SER A 308 21.19 -12.22 -13.42
C SER A 308 22.61 -12.61 -13.88
N LEU A 309 23.05 -12.18 -15.08
CA LEU A 309 24.40 -12.41 -15.57
C LEU A 309 25.49 -11.68 -14.75
N LEU A 310 25.10 -10.65 -14.00
CA LEU A 310 25.99 -9.89 -13.10
C LEU A 310 26.03 -10.48 -11.68
N ARG A 311 25.27 -11.55 -11.40
CA ARG A 311 25.19 -12.19 -10.08
C ARG A 311 26.03 -13.47 -10.04
N PRO A 312 26.43 -13.94 -8.84
CA PRO A 312 27.05 -15.25 -8.67
C PRO A 312 26.18 -16.38 -9.25
N GLN A 313 26.80 -17.46 -9.72
CA GLN A 313 26.12 -18.58 -10.39
C GLN A 313 25.03 -19.26 -9.54
N ASN A 314 25.12 -19.16 -8.22
CA ASN A 314 24.14 -19.72 -7.28
C ASN A 314 23.04 -18.73 -6.89
N CYS A 315 22.96 -17.56 -7.53
CA CYS A 315 21.93 -16.57 -7.27
C CYS A 315 20.84 -16.66 -8.33
N PHE A 316 19.58 -16.77 -7.91
CA PHE A 316 18.43 -16.98 -8.78
C PHE A 316 17.43 -15.84 -8.63
N THR A 317 16.86 -15.42 -9.75
CA THR A 317 15.84 -14.37 -9.80
C THR A 317 14.45 -14.96 -9.52
N SER A 318 13.64 -14.25 -8.72
CA SER A 318 12.28 -14.66 -8.37
C SER A 318 11.37 -13.45 -8.16
N LEU A 319 10.07 -13.62 -8.39
CA LEU A 319 9.02 -12.73 -7.90
C LEU A 319 8.29 -13.43 -6.75
N SER A 320 8.46 -12.91 -5.54
CA SER A 320 7.75 -13.33 -4.34
C SER A 320 6.34 -12.78 -4.38
N ARG A 321 5.34 -13.60 -4.06
CA ARG A 321 3.92 -13.24 -3.99
C ARG A 321 3.40 -13.53 -2.59
N ARG A 322 2.78 -12.54 -1.95
CA ARG A 322 2.28 -12.65 -0.58
C ARG A 322 0.94 -11.94 -0.45
N VAL A 323 0.13 -12.37 0.51
CA VAL A 323 -1.00 -11.55 0.97
C VAL A 323 -0.46 -10.49 1.93
N SER A 324 -0.89 -9.24 1.73
CA SER A 324 -0.56 -8.12 2.62
C SER A 324 -1.59 -7.99 3.74
N HIS A 325 -2.83 -7.68 3.39
CA HIS A 325 -3.93 -7.48 4.34
C HIS A 325 -5.29 -7.55 3.64
N ILE A 326 -6.36 -7.62 4.43
CA ILE A 326 -7.72 -7.32 3.96
C ILE A 326 -8.15 -6.02 4.61
N LYS A 327 -8.67 -5.08 3.84
CA LYS A 327 -9.24 -3.84 4.35
C LYS A 327 -10.75 -3.96 4.43
N VAL A 328 -11.30 -3.83 5.63
CA VAL A 328 -12.74 -3.66 5.86
C VAL A 328 -13.04 -2.17 5.93
N VAL A 329 -13.98 -1.69 5.13
CA VAL A 329 -14.37 -0.29 5.08
C VAL A 329 -15.75 -0.13 5.69
N TYR A 330 -15.84 0.74 6.68
CA TYR A 330 -17.07 1.18 7.29
C TYR A 330 -17.51 2.52 6.71
N HIS A 331 -18.76 2.57 6.30
CA HIS A 331 -19.47 3.77 5.89
C HIS A 331 -20.76 3.86 6.72
N PRO A 332 -21.07 5.02 7.34
CA PRO A 332 -22.32 5.18 8.04
C PRO A 332 -23.51 4.83 7.15
N HIS A 333 -24.40 3.97 7.64
CA HIS A 333 -25.64 3.57 6.96
C HIS A 333 -25.46 2.81 5.63
N SER A 334 -24.26 2.31 5.35
CA SER A 334 -23.98 1.45 4.19
C SER A 334 -23.45 0.09 4.64
N PRO A 335 -23.65 -0.98 3.84
CA PRO A 335 -22.98 -2.24 4.08
C PRO A 335 -21.46 -2.08 4.13
N LEU A 336 -20.79 -2.98 4.85
CA LEU A 336 -19.34 -3.04 4.85
C LEU A 336 -18.83 -3.37 3.45
N GLU A 337 -17.67 -2.82 3.11
CA GLU A 337 -16.92 -3.22 1.91
C GLU A 337 -15.64 -3.93 2.33
N ALA A 338 -15.21 -4.91 1.54
CA ALA A 338 -13.92 -5.56 1.74
C ALA A 338 -13.04 -5.46 0.49
N LYS A 339 -11.75 -5.22 0.73
CA LYS A 339 -10.70 -5.21 -0.30
C LYS A 339 -9.54 -6.09 0.11
N GLY A 340 -9.02 -6.87 -0.83
CA GLY A 340 -7.84 -7.68 -0.63
C GLY A 340 -6.62 -6.99 -1.20
N TYR A 341 -5.52 -6.95 -0.44
CA TYR A 341 -4.24 -6.41 -0.88
C TYR A 341 -3.25 -7.54 -1.08
N LEU A 342 -2.83 -7.71 -2.32
CA LEU A 342 -1.90 -8.74 -2.77
C LEU A 342 -0.55 -8.10 -3.04
N TRP A 343 0.50 -8.54 -2.37
CA TRP A 343 1.84 -8.01 -2.51
C TRP A 343 2.69 -8.85 -3.46
N PHE A 344 3.61 -8.19 -4.17
CA PHE A 344 4.72 -8.85 -4.84
C PHE A 344 6.02 -8.05 -4.77
N ALA A 345 7.15 -8.74 -4.83
CA ALA A 345 8.43 -8.10 -5.10
C ALA A 345 9.44 -9.04 -5.78
N HIS A 346 10.37 -8.44 -6.50
CA HIS A 346 11.57 -9.10 -6.98
C HIS A 346 12.54 -9.39 -5.84
N GLU A 347 13.06 -10.61 -5.83
CA GLU A 347 14.01 -11.09 -4.85
C GLU A 347 15.14 -11.87 -5.55
N TRP A 348 16.34 -11.75 -4.99
CA TRP A 348 17.48 -12.59 -5.33
C TRP A 348 17.55 -13.74 -4.32
N LEU A 349 17.24 -14.95 -4.78
CA LEU A 349 17.37 -16.16 -3.98
C LEU A 349 18.81 -16.65 -4.05
N SER A 350 19.39 -16.97 -2.90
CA SER A 350 20.68 -17.68 -2.82
C SER A 350 20.45 -18.97 -2.03
N PRO A 351 21.18 -20.07 -2.33
CA PRO A 351 21.12 -21.25 -1.49
C PRO A 351 21.49 -20.84 -0.06
N PRO A 352 20.84 -21.43 0.96
CA PRO A 352 21.16 -21.12 2.34
C PRO A 352 22.67 -21.26 2.55
N SER A 353 23.33 -20.19 3.00
CA SER A 353 24.68 -20.33 3.52
C SER A 353 24.61 -21.31 4.70
N ALA A 354 25.62 -22.18 4.85
CA ALA A 354 25.72 -23.10 5.99
C ALA A 354 25.88 -22.38 7.36
N SER A 355 25.57 -21.09 7.43
CA SER A 355 25.58 -20.27 8.64
C SER A 355 24.49 -19.20 8.58
N LYS A 356 23.59 -19.33 9.57
CA LYS A 356 22.53 -18.44 10.08
C LYS A 356 21.28 -18.16 9.21
N PRO A 357 20.07 -18.32 9.79
CA PRO A 357 18.83 -17.94 9.14
C PRO A 357 18.76 -16.40 9.01
N SER A 358 18.58 -15.91 7.79
CA SER A 358 18.36 -14.49 7.51
C SER A 358 16.92 -14.10 7.83
N SER A 359 16.74 -13.32 8.88
CA SER A 359 15.51 -12.57 9.14
C SER A 359 15.40 -11.42 8.13
N ILE A 360 14.66 -11.62 7.03
CA ILE A 360 14.12 -10.50 6.27
C ILE A 360 12.85 -10.06 6.99
N SER A 361 13.01 -9.18 7.96
CA SER A 361 11.92 -8.32 8.44
C SER A 361 11.81 -7.18 7.44
N VAL A 362 10.93 -7.32 6.45
CA VAL A 362 10.25 -6.12 5.94
C VAL A 362 9.43 -5.63 7.12
N SER A 363 9.63 -4.38 7.52
CA SER A 363 8.75 -3.71 8.45
C SER A 363 7.35 -3.66 7.83
N MET A 364 6.54 -4.68 8.07
CA MET A 364 5.09 -4.53 8.18
C MET A 364 4.76 -3.81 9.51
N ASP A 365 5.57 -2.82 9.89
CA ASP A 365 5.43 -2.04 11.12
C ASP A 365 4.66 -0.77 10.89
#